data_AF-A0A8J2JZG9-F1
#
_entry.id   AF-A0A8J2JZG9-F1
#
_cell.length_a   1.000
_cell.length_b   1.000
_cell.length_c   1.000
_cell.angle_alpha   90.00
_cell.angle_beta   90.00
_cell.angle_gamma   90.00
#
_symmetry.space_group_name_H-M   'P 1'
#
loop_
_entity.id
_entity.type
_entity.pdbx_description
1 polymer ?
#
loop_
_entity_poly.entity_id
_entity_poly.type
_entity_poly.pdbx_seq_one_letter_code
_entity_poly.pdbx_strand_id
1 'polypeptide(L)'
;MFLLRPRKAKLDNPIQSGFVCLDLAKVLFYQGYYQKLKKTFGDRINNLYSDTDCSVCIVKDPENTLWEDMVRTRDHFDFSRITPDHQIFQQFPNIPNLRMENAGKAGLWKVESLDITEAVTLKGKQYSLLYFDGEEDRKCKGLPKAQLKTFPHERYKSVILNKEQVSFKINAIRSFKHKVYNISVDRVCFNCLDIYRVYPDKNNINKSYPLGHYRLSLM
;
A
#
# COMPACT_ATOMS: atom_id res chain seq x y z
N MET A 1 -48.62 -7.46 9.16
CA MET A 1 -48.61 -7.54 7.69
C MET A 1 -47.28 -8.15 7.25
N PHE A 2 -47.25 -9.44 6.92
CA PHE A 2 -46.04 -10.11 6.47
C PHE A 2 -45.91 -9.92 4.95
N LEU A 3 -44.91 -9.15 4.51
CA LEU A 3 -44.57 -9.05 3.09
C LEU A 3 -43.96 -10.38 2.63
N LEU A 4 -44.70 -11.13 1.81
CA LEU A 4 -44.22 -12.36 1.19
C LEU A 4 -43.00 -12.06 0.31
N ARG A 5 -41.90 -12.79 0.52
CA ARG A 5 -40.72 -12.72 -0.35
C ARG A 5 -41.08 -13.24 -1.74
N PRO A 6 -40.69 -12.55 -2.82
CA PRO A 6 -40.95 -13.02 -4.19
C PRO A 6 -40.27 -14.37 -4.46
N ARG A 7 -40.99 -15.30 -5.12
CA ARG A 7 -40.49 -16.65 -5.47
C ARG A 7 -39.43 -16.66 -6.57
N LYS A 8 -39.26 -15.55 -7.29
CA LYS A 8 -38.25 -15.35 -8.33
C LYS A 8 -37.64 -13.97 -8.14
N ALA A 9 -36.32 -13.89 -8.13
CA ALA A 9 -35.57 -12.63 -8.08
C ALA A 9 -34.93 -12.40 -9.46
N LYS A 10 -35.23 -11.25 -10.09
CA LYS A 10 -34.54 -10.80 -11.31
C LYS A 10 -33.30 -10.01 -10.87
N LEU A 11 -32.11 -10.52 -11.19
CA LEU A 11 -30.84 -9.85 -10.87
C LEU A 11 -30.52 -8.83 -11.98
N ASP A 12 -31.23 -7.71 -11.97
CA ASP A 12 -31.06 -6.58 -12.90
C ASP A 12 -30.19 -5.50 -12.23
N ASN A 13 -28.97 -5.89 -11.87
CA ASN A 13 -28.01 -5.00 -11.23
C ASN A 13 -26.61 -5.26 -11.80
N PRO A 14 -25.74 -4.23 -11.86
CA PRO A 14 -24.40 -4.35 -12.47
C PRO A 14 -23.38 -5.00 -11.53
N ILE A 15 -23.82 -5.78 -10.53
CA ILE A 15 -22.94 -6.33 -9.49
C ILE A 15 -21.88 -7.24 -10.13
N GLN A 16 -22.29 -8.09 -11.08
CA GLN A 16 -21.39 -8.99 -11.80
C GLN A 16 -20.33 -8.21 -12.58
N SER A 17 -20.70 -7.10 -13.22
CA SER A 17 -19.75 -6.23 -13.92
C SER A 17 -18.72 -5.67 -12.95
N GLY A 18 -19.13 -5.29 -11.74
CA GLY A 18 -18.22 -4.85 -10.68
C GLY A 18 -17.20 -5.92 -10.29
N PHE A 19 -17.63 -7.18 -10.15
CA PHE A 19 -16.72 -8.30 -9.89
C PHE A 19 -15.68 -8.48 -11.00
N VAL A 20 -16.13 -8.48 -12.26
CA VAL A 20 -15.24 -8.62 -13.42
C VAL A 20 -14.21 -7.49 -13.46
N CYS A 21 -14.62 -6.25 -13.24
CA CYS A 21 -13.70 -5.10 -13.21
C CYS A 21 -12.63 -5.26 -12.11
N LEU A 22 -13.01 -5.71 -10.91
CA LEU A 22 -12.07 -5.90 -9.80
C LEU A 22 -11.08 -7.04 -10.06
N ASP A 23 -11.54 -8.14 -10.65
CA ASP A 23 -10.66 -9.26 -10.98
C ASP A 23 -9.71 -8.92 -12.13
N LEU A 24 -10.18 -8.21 -13.16
CA LEU A 24 -9.31 -7.68 -14.21
C LEU A 24 -8.28 -6.69 -13.65
N ALA A 25 -8.67 -5.82 -12.72
CA ALA A 25 -7.74 -4.90 -12.08
C ALA A 25 -6.60 -5.64 -11.34
N LYS A 26 -6.92 -6.73 -10.62
CA LYS A 26 -5.89 -7.59 -9.99
C LYS A 26 -4.97 -8.22 -11.03
N VAL A 27 -5.52 -8.75 -12.11
CA VAL A 27 -4.72 -9.36 -13.20
C VAL A 27 -3.75 -8.33 -13.77
N LEU A 28 -4.22 -7.12 -14.06
CA LEU A 28 -3.37 -6.03 -14.56
C LEU A 28 -2.28 -5.63 -13.55
N PHE A 29 -2.63 -5.53 -12.27
CA PHE A 29 -1.67 -5.24 -11.20
C PHE A 29 -0.58 -6.33 -11.12
N TYR A 30 -0.97 -7.60 -11.11
CA TYR A 30 -0.03 -8.72 -11.03
C TYR A 30 0.81 -8.87 -12.30
N GLN A 31 0.24 -8.66 -13.49
CA GLN A 31 1.00 -8.62 -14.74
C GLN A 31 2.00 -7.46 -14.72
N GLY A 32 1.58 -6.28 -14.26
CA GLY A 32 2.46 -5.14 -14.07
C GLY A 32 3.62 -5.47 -13.12
N TYR A 33 3.36 -6.11 -11.98
CA TYR A 33 4.42 -6.44 -11.04
C TYR A 33 5.33 -7.57 -11.55
N TYR A 34 4.77 -8.73 -11.88
CA TYR A 34 5.57 -9.93 -12.19
C TYR A 34 6.13 -9.93 -13.62
N GLN A 35 5.41 -9.38 -14.60
CA GLN A 35 5.85 -9.42 -16.00
C GLN A 35 6.64 -8.17 -16.40
N LYS A 36 6.46 -7.03 -15.72
CA LYS A 36 7.24 -5.81 -15.97
C LYS A 36 8.31 -5.62 -14.89
N LEU A 37 7.93 -5.26 -13.65
CA LEU A 37 8.89 -4.86 -12.61
C LEU A 37 9.84 -6.00 -12.21
N LYS A 38 9.32 -7.21 -12.00
CA LYS A 38 10.13 -8.37 -11.61
C LYS A 38 11.07 -8.83 -12.73
N LYS A 39 10.70 -8.63 -14.00
CA LYS A 39 11.61 -8.86 -15.13
C LYS A 39 12.69 -7.78 -15.25
N THR A 40 12.35 -6.52 -14.98
CA THR A 40 13.31 -5.39 -14.99
C THR A 40 14.38 -5.57 -13.91
N PHE A 41 13.98 -5.83 -12.67
CA PHE A 41 14.90 -5.80 -11.52
C PHE A 41 15.32 -7.20 -11.01
N GLY A 42 14.70 -8.27 -11.50
CA GLY A 42 15.01 -9.64 -11.07
C GLY A 42 14.79 -9.86 -9.58
N ASP A 43 15.75 -10.51 -8.92
CA ASP A 43 15.69 -10.78 -7.47
C ASP A 43 16.01 -9.57 -6.58
N ARG A 44 16.39 -8.45 -7.18
CA ARG A 44 16.68 -7.22 -6.44
C ARG A 44 15.43 -6.53 -5.93
N ILE A 45 14.29 -6.70 -6.60
CA ILE A 45 13.01 -6.11 -6.17
C ILE A 45 12.24 -7.02 -5.23
N ASN A 46 11.78 -6.44 -4.12
CA ASN A 46 10.80 -7.03 -3.21
C ASN A 46 9.65 -6.05 -2.96
N ASN A 47 8.42 -6.56 -3.02
CA ASN A 47 7.25 -5.78 -2.63
C ASN A 47 7.13 -5.75 -1.09
N LEU A 48 7.13 -4.55 -0.51
CA LEU A 48 6.93 -4.34 0.92
C LEU A 48 5.45 -4.22 1.26
N TYR A 49 4.70 -3.48 0.44
CA TYR A 49 3.29 -3.21 0.64
C TYR A 49 2.60 -2.93 -0.68
N SER A 50 1.36 -3.40 -0.81
CA SER A 50 0.49 -3.04 -1.93
C SER A 50 -0.89 -2.67 -1.43
N ASP A 51 -1.48 -1.65 -2.03
CA ASP A 51 -2.92 -1.39 -2.00
C ASP A 51 -3.50 -1.63 -3.40
N THR A 52 -4.75 -1.24 -3.62
CA THR A 52 -5.58 -1.46 -4.81
C THR A 52 -4.82 -1.27 -6.13
N ASP A 53 -4.06 -0.19 -6.25
CA ASP A 53 -3.39 0.24 -7.48
C ASP A 53 -1.96 0.74 -7.24
N CYS A 54 -1.41 0.55 -6.04
CA CYS A 54 -0.07 1.04 -5.68
C CYS A 54 0.77 -0.07 -5.03
N SER A 55 2.08 0.06 -5.16
CA SER A 55 3.05 -0.85 -4.54
C SER A 55 4.24 -0.04 -4.03
N VAL A 56 4.61 -0.25 -2.77
CA VAL A 56 5.88 0.22 -2.19
C VAL A 56 6.86 -0.93 -2.29
N CYS A 57 7.93 -0.72 -3.05
CA CYS A 57 8.93 -1.74 -3.31
C CYS A 57 10.29 -1.29 -2.79
N ILE A 58 11.10 -2.26 -2.36
CA ILE A 58 12.53 -2.07 -2.16
C ILE A 58 13.27 -2.73 -3.32
N VAL A 59 14.17 -1.98 -3.95
CA VAL A 59 15.09 -2.49 -4.97
C VAL A 59 16.49 -2.41 -4.41
N LYS A 60 17.16 -3.55 -4.29
CA LYS A 60 18.57 -3.59 -3.90
C LYS A 60 19.42 -3.14 -5.08
N ASP A 61 20.24 -2.12 -4.91
CA ASP A 61 21.02 -1.56 -6.02
C ASP A 61 22.48 -1.33 -5.64
N PRO A 62 23.28 -2.40 -5.42
CA PRO A 62 24.68 -2.27 -5.04
C PRO A 62 25.56 -1.66 -6.14
N GLU A 63 25.10 -1.70 -7.40
CA GLU A 63 25.81 -1.23 -8.58
C GLU A 63 25.35 0.16 -9.05
N ASN A 64 24.42 0.81 -8.34
CA ASN A 64 23.82 2.11 -8.73
C ASN A 64 23.21 2.12 -10.15
N THR A 65 22.56 1.02 -10.54
CA THR A 65 21.99 0.76 -11.87
C THR A 65 20.48 0.99 -11.96
N LEU A 66 19.81 1.29 -10.83
CA LEU A 66 18.36 1.42 -10.74
C LEU A 66 17.79 2.30 -11.85
N TRP A 67 18.41 3.46 -12.06
CA TRP A 67 17.95 4.40 -13.07
C TRP A 67 18.13 3.89 -14.49
N GLU A 68 19.27 3.27 -14.81
CA GLU A 68 19.54 2.69 -16.12
C GLU A 68 18.50 1.62 -16.48
N ASP A 69 18.12 0.79 -15.51
CA ASP A 69 17.08 -0.21 -15.70
C ASP A 69 15.70 0.40 -15.94
N MET A 70 15.37 1.45 -15.20
CA MET A 70 14.11 2.19 -15.36
C MET A 70 14.05 2.90 -16.72
N VAL A 71 15.16 3.48 -17.19
CA VAL A 71 15.26 4.10 -18.52
C VAL A 71 15.19 3.06 -19.63
N ARG A 72 15.92 1.95 -19.49
CA ARG A 72 15.89 0.82 -20.45
C ARG A 72 14.50 0.22 -20.58
N THR A 73 13.71 0.28 -19.51
CA THR A 73 12.32 -0.20 -19.49
C THR A 73 11.31 0.94 -19.31
N ARG A 74 11.62 2.12 -19.84
CA ARG A 74 10.79 3.35 -19.70
C ARG A 74 9.33 3.18 -20.10
N ASP A 75 9.04 2.29 -21.04
CA ASP A 75 7.67 1.99 -21.52
C ASP A 75 6.81 1.29 -20.47
N HIS A 76 7.37 0.95 -19.31
CA HIS A 76 6.64 0.44 -18.15
C HIS A 76 6.24 1.53 -17.17
N PHE A 77 6.83 2.72 -17.26
CA PHE A 77 6.78 3.74 -16.21
C PHE A 77 6.22 5.07 -16.71
N ASP A 78 5.48 5.73 -15.83
CA ASP A 78 5.11 7.14 -15.94
C ASP A 78 5.91 7.91 -14.87
N PHE A 79 6.89 8.71 -15.31
CA PHE A 79 7.77 9.49 -14.44
C PHE A 79 7.25 10.91 -14.18
N SER A 80 6.04 11.26 -14.63
CA SER A 80 5.50 12.64 -14.59
C SER A 80 5.49 13.29 -13.20
N ARG A 81 5.50 12.50 -12.14
CA ARG A 81 5.48 12.96 -10.74
C ARG A 81 6.87 13.17 -10.12
N ILE A 82 7.93 12.62 -10.70
CA ILE A 82 9.29 12.88 -10.21
C ILE A 82 9.70 14.30 -10.59
N THR A 83 10.22 15.06 -9.62
CA THR A 83 10.56 16.46 -9.81
C THR A 83 11.83 16.61 -10.67
N PRO A 84 11.97 17.66 -11.50
CA PRO A 84 13.11 17.81 -12.42
C PRO A 84 14.47 17.92 -11.70
N ASP A 85 14.44 18.40 -10.47
CA ASP A 85 15.58 18.62 -9.58
C ASP A 85 15.98 17.38 -8.77
N HIS A 86 15.22 16.29 -8.88
CA HIS A 86 15.51 15.05 -8.17
C HIS A 86 16.94 14.55 -8.48
N GLN A 87 17.67 14.12 -7.45
CA GLN A 87 19.11 13.80 -7.56
C GLN A 87 19.42 12.75 -8.64
N ILE A 88 18.54 11.76 -8.80
CA ILE A 88 18.64 10.73 -9.85
C ILE A 88 18.71 11.33 -11.27
N PHE A 89 18.18 12.55 -11.46
CA PHE A 89 18.14 13.20 -12.75
C PHE A 89 19.41 13.95 -13.12
N GLN A 90 20.20 14.35 -12.13
CA GLN A 90 21.50 14.99 -12.36
C GLN A 90 22.51 14.02 -12.99
N GLN A 91 22.27 12.72 -12.83
CA GLN A 91 23.14 11.66 -13.34
C GLN A 91 22.87 11.30 -14.81
N PHE A 92 21.73 11.70 -15.39
CA PHE A 92 21.38 11.34 -16.78
C PHE A 92 20.78 12.54 -17.55
N PRO A 93 21.39 13.00 -18.66
CA PRO A 93 21.01 14.26 -19.30
C PRO A 93 19.72 14.23 -20.17
N ASN A 94 19.17 13.07 -20.51
CA ASN A 94 18.04 12.93 -21.47
C ASN A 94 16.62 12.89 -20.84
N ILE A 95 16.48 13.32 -19.59
CA ILE A 95 15.32 13.00 -18.74
C ILE A 95 14.07 13.87 -18.94
N PRO A 96 14.16 15.18 -19.24
CA PRO A 96 12.96 16.00 -19.39
C PRO A 96 11.97 15.45 -20.43
N ASN A 97 12.48 14.83 -21.49
CA ASN A 97 11.67 14.18 -22.52
C ASN A 97 11.01 12.88 -22.02
N LEU A 98 11.74 12.06 -21.26
CA LEU A 98 11.23 10.80 -20.68
C LEU A 98 10.10 11.04 -19.67
N ARG A 99 10.15 12.15 -18.93
CA ARG A 99 9.13 12.50 -17.94
C ARG A 99 7.76 12.73 -18.56
N MET A 100 7.72 13.34 -19.74
CA MET A 100 6.48 13.74 -20.39
C MET A 100 5.99 12.75 -21.44
N GLU A 101 6.88 11.92 -21.97
CA GLU A 101 6.55 10.91 -22.99
C GLU A 101 5.41 9.98 -22.56
N ASN A 102 5.40 9.57 -21.28
CA ASN A 102 4.48 8.56 -20.75
C ASN A 102 3.44 9.09 -19.74
N ALA A 103 3.37 10.41 -19.58
CA ALA A 103 2.49 11.05 -18.61
C ALA A 103 1.01 10.71 -18.85
N GLY A 104 0.37 10.10 -17.86
CA GLY A 104 -1.06 9.79 -17.91
C GLY A 104 -1.47 8.67 -18.88
N LYS A 105 -0.50 7.96 -19.48
CA LYS A 105 -0.81 6.78 -20.30
C LYS A 105 -1.32 5.63 -19.42
N ALA A 106 -2.41 5.01 -19.84
CA ALA A 106 -3.02 3.89 -19.12
C ALA A 106 -2.11 2.65 -19.09
N GLY A 107 -2.12 1.91 -17.98
CA GLY A 107 -1.39 0.64 -17.84
C GLY A 107 0.12 0.78 -17.53
N LEU A 108 0.58 2.00 -17.28
CA LEU A 108 1.94 2.29 -16.83
C LEU A 108 2.00 2.45 -15.30
N TRP A 109 3.15 2.11 -14.73
CA TRP A 109 3.43 2.34 -13.32
C TRP A 109 3.87 3.77 -13.13
N LYS A 110 2.99 4.57 -12.54
CA LYS A 110 3.36 5.92 -12.12
C LYS A 110 4.34 5.84 -10.97
N VAL A 111 5.53 6.40 -11.15
CA VAL A 111 6.55 6.47 -10.10
C VAL A 111 6.20 7.63 -9.20
N GLU A 112 5.70 7.31 -8.02
CA GLU A 112 5.16 8.30 -7.07
C GLU A 112 6.25 8.99 -6.25
N SER A 113 7.28 8.24 -5.85
CA SER A 113 8.46 8.73 -5.15
C SER A 113 9.58 7.69 -5.25
N LEU A 114 10.83 8.16 -5.28
CA LEU A 114 12.04 7.34 -5.15
C LEU A 114 12.81 7.65 -3.86
N ASP A 115 12.33 8.60 -3.06
CA ASP A 115 13.02 9.18 -1.90
C ASP A 115 12.58 8.57 -0.57
N ILE A 116 11.89 7.42 -0.60
CA ILE A 116 11.45 6.74 0.62
C ILE A 116 12.70 6.12 1.29
N THR A 117 13.04 6.62 2.47
CA THR A 117 14.15 6.11 3.28
C THR A 117 13.73 4.92 4.13
N GLU A 118 12.51 4.95 4.65
CA GLU A 118 11.97 3.88 5.48
C GLU A 118 10.47 3.68 5.29
N ALA A 119 10.04 2.42 5.27
CA ALA A 119 8.65 2.05 5.16
C ALA A 119 8.27 1.06 6.27
N VAL A 120 7.32 1.44 7.10
CA VAL A 120 6.77 0.59 8.18
C VAL A 120 5.34 0.24 7.83
N THR A 121 5.07 -1.06 7.66
CA THR A 121 3.77 -1.54 7.19
C THR A 121 3.21 -2.50 8.24
N LEU A 122 2.02 -2.18 8.75
CA LEU A 122 1.37 -2.97 9.82
C LEU A 122 0.35 -3.93 9.21
N LYS A 123 -0.60 -3.36 8.45
CA LYS A 123 -1.72 -4.06 7.82
C LYS A 123 -2.16 -3.31 6.57
N GLY A 124 -3.13 -3.88 5.85
CA GLY A 124 -3.83 -3.19 4.78
C GLY A 124 -4.33 -1.81 5.24
N LYS A 125 -3.91 -0.75 4.54
CA LYS A 125 -4.23 0.66 4.82
C LYS A 125 -3.73 1.17 6.18
N GLN A 126 -2.67 0.55 6.71
CA GLN A 126 -1.99 0.94 7.95
C GLN A 126 -0.48 0.89 7.76
N TYR A 127 0.12 2.05 7.45
CA TYR A 127 1.54 2.16 7.14
C TYR A 127 2.07 3.57 7.43
N SER A 128 3.39 3.69 7.48
CA SER A 128 4.12 4.94 7.61
C SER A 128 5.32 4.93 6.66
N LEU A 129 5.42 5.94 5.80
CA LEU A 129 6.57 6.17 4.91
C LEU A 129 7.34 7.37 5.42
N LEU A 130 8.65 7.24 5.59
CA LEU A 130 9.59 8.32 5.88
C LEU A 130 10.34 8.66 4.59
N TYR A 131 10.38 9.94 4.25
CA TYR A 131 11.08 10.45 3.07
C TYR A 131 12.45 11.03 3.44
N PHE A 132 13.29 11.25 2.44
CA PHE A 132 14.66 11.78 2.63
C PHE A 132 14.69 13.18 3.25
N ASP A 133 13.68 14.00 2.97
CA ASP A 133 13.49 15.35 3.54
C ASP A 133 12.98 15.34 5.00
N GLY A 134 12.69 14.15 5.55
CA GLY A 134 12.13 13.97 6.89
C GLY A 134 10.61 14.02 6.96
N GLU A 135 9.91 14.21 5.83
CA GLU A 135 8.44 14.17 5.80
C GLU A 135 7.92 12.75 6.06
N GLU A 136 6.72 12.66 6.64
CA GLU A 136 6.09 11.40 7.00
C GLU A 136 4.70 11.25 6.34
N ASP A 137 4.52 10.28 5.45
CA ASP A 137 3.17 9.86 5.01
C ASP A 137 2.66 8.72 5.86
N ARG A 138 1.73 9.05 6.75
CA ARG A 138 1.13 8.12 7.71
C ARG A 138 -0.31 7.81 7.32
N LYS A 139 -0.66 6.52 7.35
CA LYS A 139 -2.03 6.04 7.18
C LYS A 139 -2.40 5.08 8.28
N CYS A 140 -3.60 5.25 8.82
CA CYS A 140 -4.22 4.28 9.72
C CYS A 140 -5.72 4.20 9.45
N LYS A 141 -6.16 3.09 8.83
CA LYS A 141 -7.58 2.85 8.58
C LYS A 141 -8.39 2.92 9.86
N GLY A 142 -9.39 3.78 9.86
CA GLY A 142 -10.34 3.92 10.96
C GLY A 142 -9.95 4.94 12.02
N LEU A 143 -8.74 5.52 11.97
CA LEU A 143 -8.33 6.61 12.85
C LEU A 143 -8.56 7.98 12.19
N PRO A 144 -9.20 8.95 12.85
CA PRO A 144 -9.34 10.31 12.32
C PRO A 144 -7.98 10.98 12.11
N LYS A 145 -7.84 11.76 11.03
CA LYS A 145 -6.58 12.45 10.68
C LYS A 145 -6.02 13.31 11.82
N ALA A 146 -6.88 13.96 12.60
CA ALA A 146 -6.45 14.79 13.74
C ALA A 146 -5.74 13.96 14.82
N GLN A 147 -6.25 12.76 15.12
CA GLN A 147 -5.60 11.84 16.06
C GLN A 147 -4.36 11.19 15.45
N LEU A 148 -4.37 10.92 14.15
CA LEU A 148 -3.21 10.34 13.45
C LEU A 148 -1.95 11.23 13.55
N LYS A 149 -2.11 12.55 13.59
CA LYS A 149 -0.99 13.50 13.74
C LYS A 149 -0.18 13.27 15.03
N THR A 150 -0.81 12.76 16.09
CA THR A 150 -0.13 12.50 17.37
C THR A 150 0.67 11.20 17.37
N PHE A 151 0.62 10.43 16.29
CA PHE A 151 1.30 9.14 16.15
C PHE A 151 2.39 9.24 15.07
N PRO A 152 3.66 9.53 15.44
CA PRO A 152 4.77 9.70 14.49
C PRO A 152 5.25 8.36 13.92
N HIS A 153 6.10 8.41 12.89
CA HIS A 153 6.64 7.23 12.21
C HIS A 153 7.27 6.22 13.18
N GLU A 154 8.07 6.70 14.15
CA GLU A 154 8.70 5.85 15.17
C GLU A 154 7.70 5.00 15.98
N ARG A 155 6.49 5.52 16.22
CA ARG A 155 5.48 4.73 16.95
C ARG A 155 4.97 3.55 16.14
N TYR A 156 4.95 3.62 14.81
CA TYR A 156 4.65 2.45 13.98
C TYR A 156 5.68 1.33 14.18
N LYS A 157 6.97 1.66 14.31
CA LYS A 157 8.03 0.68 14.57
C LYS A 157 7.83 0.02 15.93
N SER A 158 7.60 0.82 16.96
CA SER A 158 7.36 0.29 18.32
C SER A 158 6.19 -0.69 18.36
N VAL A 159 5.13 -0.44 17.58
CA VAL A 159 3.98 -1.35 17.49
C VAL A 159 4.36 -2.72 16.94
N ILE A 160 5.24 -2.78 15.93
CA ILE A 160 5.71 -4.07 15.40
C ILE A 160 6.64 -4.77 16.39
N LEU A 161 7.65 -4.03 16.88
CA LEU A 161 8.71 -4.56 17.74
C LEU A 161 8.16 -5.10 19.07
N ASN A 162 7.32 -4.31 19.72
CA ASN A 162 6.76 -4.63 21.04
C ASN A 162 5.46 -5.43 20.94
N LYS A 163 4.95 -5.68 19.71
CA LYS A 163 3.65 -6.30 19.45
C LYS A 163 2.51 -5.60 20.20
N GLU A 164 2.57 -4.26 20.24
CA GLU A 164 1.60 -3.43 20.97
C GLU A 164 0.23 -3.43 20.29
N GLN A 165 -0.80 -3.27 21.12
CA GLN A 165 -2.16 -2.99 20.67
C GLN A 165 -2.58 -1.62 21.18
N VAL A 166 -2.70 -0.65 20.28
CA VAL A 166 -3.06 0.73 20.62
C VAL A 166 -4.51 0.98 20.23
N SER A 167 -5.29 1.43 21.21
CA SER A 167 -6.70 1.79 21.02
C SER A 167 -6.90 3.28 21.21
N PHE A 168 -7.84 3.84 20.43
CA PHE A 168 -8.24 5.24 20.52
C PHE A 168 -9.74 5.34 20.74
N LYS A 169 -10.14 6.31 21.56
CA LYS A 169 -11.54 6.71 21.67
C LYS A 169 -11.89 7.59 20.48
N ILE A 170 -12.84 7.11 19.67
CA ILE A 170 -13.30 7.79 18.47
C ILE A 170 -14.77 8.14 18.62
N ASN A 171 -15.09 9.41 18.41
CA ASN A 171 -16.46 9.89 18.34
C ASN A 171 -16.95 9.74 16.90
N ALA A 172 -18.11 9.11 16.71
CA ALA A 172 -18.70 8.87 15.41
C ALA A 172 -20.21 9.08 15.45
N ILE A 173 -20.73 9.64 14.37
CA ILE A 173 -22.18 9.74 14.15
C ILE A 173 -22.67 8.40 13.56
N ARG A 174 -23.68 7.79 14.19
CA ARG A 174 -24.27 6.52 13.75
C ARG A 174 -25.78 6.60 13.70
N SER A 175 -26.38 5.88 12.76
CA SER A 175 -27.83 5.72 12.66
C SER A 175 -28.23 4.33 13.16
N PHE A 176 -29.13 4.28 14.13
CA PHE A 176 -29.76 3.05 14.60
C PHE A 176 -31.27 3.22 14.48
N LYS A 177 -31.94 2.32 13.75
CA LYS A 177 -33.40 2.38 13.50
C LYS A 177 -33.85 3.78 13.03
N HIS A 178 -33.13 4.35 12.07
CA HIS A 178 -33.36 5.69 11.52
C HIS A 178 -33.21 6.87 12.51
N LYS A 179 -32.67 6.65 13.71
CA LYS A 179 -32.33 7.72 14.66
C LYS A 179 -30.82 7.92 14.70
N VAL A 180 -30.39 9.18 14.66
CA VAL A 180 -28.97 9.57 14.64
C VAL A 180 -28.46 9.80 16.06
N TYR A 181 -27.30 9.23 16.36
CA TYR A 181 -26.64 9.32 17.66
C TYR A 181 -25.19 9.74 17.47
N ASN A 182 -24.65 10.49 18.44
CA ASN A 182 -23.22 10.65 18.60
C ASN A 182 -22.74 9.59 19.60
N ILE A 183 -21.88 8.69 19.14
CA ILE A 183 -21.37 7.60 19.97
C ILE A 183 -19.85 7.72 20.11
N SER A 184 -19.36 7.47 21.31
CA SER A 184 -17.93 7.27 21.58
C SER A 184 -17.65 5.77 21.57
N VAL A 185 -16.71 5.35 20.73
CA VAL A 185 -16.30 3.94 20.61
C VAL A 185 -14.81 3.84 20.80
N ASP A 186 -14.38 2.99 21.72
CA ASP A 186 -12.98 2.59 21.83
C ASP A 186 -12.66 1.60 20.71
N ARG A 187 -11.71 1.97 19.86
CA ARG A 187 -11.30 1.14 18.72
C ARG A 187 -9.82 0.85 18.79
N VAL A 188 -9.49 -0.42 18.63
CA VAL A 188 -8.13 -0.86 18.32
C VAL A 188 -7.76 -0.32 16.95
N CYS A 189 -6.76 0.56 16.90
CA CYS A 189 -6.33 1.20 15.67
C CYS A 189 -4.99 0.63 15.20
N PHE A 190 -3.97 0.60 16.05
CA PHE A 190 -2.67 0.03 15.68
C PHE A 190 -2.46 -1.31 16.36
N ASN A 191 -2.08 -2.33 15.60
CA ASN A 191 -1.49 -3.55 16.10
C ASN A 191 -0.83 -4.32 14.94
N CYS A 192 0.06 -5.25 15.29
CA CYS A 192 0.78 -6.09 14.34
C CYS A 192 0.06 -7.42 14.01
N LEU A 193 -1.17 -7.64 14.51
CA LEU A 193 -1.92 -8.88 14.32
C LEU A 193 -2.70 -8.85 13.00
N ASP A 194 -2.02 -9.02 11.88
CA ASP A 194 -2.71 -9.17 10.60
C ASP A 194 -3.29 -10.58 10.43
N ILE A 195 -4.47 -10.66 9.80
CA ILE A 195 -5.13 -11.95 9.52
C ILE A 195 -4.41 -12.72 8.41
N TYR A 196 -3.61 -12.04 7.59
CA TYR A 196 -2.94 -12.62 6.44
C TYR A 196 -1.45 -12.81 6.61
N ARG A 197 -0.78 -12.02 7.45
CA ARG A 197 0.69 -12.06 7.59
C ARG A 197 1.13 -12.08 9.05
N VAL A 198 2.22 -12.79 9.30
CA VAL A 198 2.85 -12.93 10.59
C VAL A 198 4.31 -12.50 10.50
N TYR A 199 4.75 -11.69 11.46
CA TYR A 199 6.15 -11.36 11.70
C TYR A 199 6.69 -12.35 12.77
N PRO A 200 7.38 -13.44 12.37
CA PRO A 200 7.72 -14.51 13.30
C PRO A 200 8.86 -14.11 14.25
N ASP A 201 9.82 -13.34 13.74
CA ASP A 201 11.02 -12.98 14.48
C ASP A 201 10.81 -11.62 15.17
N LYS A 202 10.95 -11.61 16.50
CA LYS A 202 10.90 -10.37 17.29
C LYS A 202 12.09 -9.46 17.03
N ASN A 203 13.23 -10.03 16.60
CA ASN A 203 14.47 -9.31 16.35
C ASN A 203 14.66 -8.96 14.87
N ASN A 204 13.80 -9.47 13.97
CA ASN A 204 13.86 -9.20 12.54
C ASN A 204 12.47 -8.89 11.96
N ILE A 205 12.12 -7.61 12.03
CA ILE A 205 10.84 -7.07 11.53
C ILE A 205 10.80 -6.87 10.01
N ASN A 206 11.90 -7.15 9.31
CA ASN A 206 12.01 -6.94 7.85
C ASN A 206 11.41 -8.10 7.04
N LYS A 207 10.97 -9.18 7.70
CA LYS A 207 10.36 -10.35 7.04
C LYS A 207 9.06 -10.73 7.70
N SER A 208 8.01 -10.79 6.89
CA SER A 208 6.72 -11.37 7.26
C SER A 208 6.34 -12.49 6.30
N TYR A 209 5.67 -13.50 6.84
CA TYR A 209 5.19 -14.65 6.08
C TYR A 209 3.67 -14.69 6.07
N PRO A 210 3.04 -15.20 5.00
CA PRO A 210 1.61 -15.41 5.01
C PRO A 210 1.23 -16.45 6.08
N LEU A 211 0.04 -16.32 6.66
CA LEU A 211 -0.49 -17.31 7.58
C LEU A 211 -0.51 -18.70 6.92
N GLY A 212 -0.02 -19.72 7.62
CA GLY A 212 0.11 -21.09 7.09
C GLY A 212 1.38 -21.35 6.26
N HIS A 213 2.29 -20.38 6.14
CA HIS A 213 3.58 -20.60 5.50
C HIS A 213 4.43 -21.64 6.27
N TYR A 214 5.12 -22.54 5.58
CA TYR A 214 5.90 -23.64 6.20
C TYR A 214 6.97 -23.19 7.23
N ARG A 215 7.45 -21.95 7.13
CA ARG A 215 8.40 -21.34 8.09
C ARG A 215 7.75 -20.81 9.37
N LEU A 216 6.42 -20.70 9.38
CA LEU A 216 5.66 -20.47 10.59
C LEU A 216 5.39 -21.85 11.17
N SER A 217 6.37 -22.42 11.88
CA SER A 217 6.12 -23.62 12.67
C SER A 217 4.92 -23.34 13.59
N LEU A 218 3.88 -24.18 13.51
CA LEU A 218 2.79 -24.17 14.48
C LEU A 218 3.41 -24.33 15.87
N MET A 219 3.49 -23.22 16.61
CA MET A 219 3.61 -23.26 18.07
C MET A 219 2.22 -23.51 18.63
#